data_AF-A0A2W4Z8D0-F1
#
_entry.id   AF-A0A2W4Z8D0-F1
#
_cell.length_a   1.000
_cell.length_b   1.000
_cell.length_c   1.000
_cell.angle_alpha   90.00
_cell.angle_beta   90.00
_cell.angle_gamma   90.00
#
_symmetry.space_group_name_H-M   'P 1'
#
loop_
_entity.id
_entity.type
_entity.pdbx_description
1 polymer ?
#
loop_
_entity_poly.entity_id
_entity_poly.type
_entity_poly.pdbx_seq_one_letter_code
_entity_poly.pdbx_strand_id
1 'polypeptide(L)'
;MTYLRLTQVQPQIATIAIVPSLIHYLIHQNELIDPGTTISSLWPFPPSFYSFLCRSTQPKKSRKKLVKKSVTKLILVSALALFVIISALPLYSAGWPWASPPKLPATTRTALQAIPTQGIEIPGWITDDHIETKIGGHKWSIQQLSAKANQPEAESSENPNNPPIFLLLRPQIYEADQPEVEWLDIKGAQHWSIDSRQSLSFNVSTNHSKNSQTVRIKADFFRAWNEGQTYAVLQWYAWPAGGNASPAKWFWADQKTQWRDYQRMPWVAVSLWLPIAPFGDIVSRKPLAESLGQTLQQVLLQTAFLEKPKDGAENNGL
;
A
#
# COMPACT_ATOMS: atom_id res chain seq x y z
N MET A 1 -37.78 -23.85 -38.56
CA MET A 1 -37.50 -22.46 -38.98
C MET A 1 -36.03 -22.18 -38.79
N THR A 2 -35.33 -22.13 -39.94
CA THR A 2 -34.03 -21.54 -40.28
C THR A 2 -33.78 -20.22 -39.52
N TYR A 3 -32.63 -19.90 -38.93
CA TYR A 3 -31.33 -19.61 -39.55
C TYR A 3 -30.14 -19.72 -38.58
N LEU A 4 -29.02 -20.21 -39.12
CA LEU A 4 -27.65 -19.99 -38.65
C LEU A 4 -27.24 -18.52 -38.84
N ARG A 5 -26.50 -17.94 -37.89
CA ARG A 5 -25.60 -16.80 -38.19
C ARG A 5 -24.32 -16.89 -37.36
N LEU A 6 -23.26 -17.35 -38.03
CA LEU A 6 -21.87 -17.10 -37.67
C LEU A 6 -21.54 -15.64 -37.99
N THR A 7 -20.98 -14.91 -37.04
CA THR A 7 -20.30 -13.63 -37.29
C THR A 7 -19.01 -13.56 -36.46
N GLN A 8 -17.94 -13.96 -37.13
CA GLN A 8 -16.67 -13.26 -37.31
C GLN A 8 -16.02 -12.58 -36.08
N VAL A 9 -14.93 -13.21 -35.64
CA VAL A 9 -13.85 -12.62 -34.83
C VAL A 9 -13.05 -11.65 -35.70
N GLN A 10 -12.80 -10.43 -35.21
CA GLN A 10 -11.86 -9.50 -35.82
C GLN A 10 -10.91 -8.95 -34.73
N PRO A 11 -9.58 -9.05 -34.91
CA PRO A 11 -8.61 -8.55 -33.94
C PRO A 11 -8.44 -7.03 -34.09
N GLN A 12 -8.62 -6.31 -32.99
CA GLN A 12 -8.25 -4.88 -32.90
C GLN A 12 -6.73 -4.78 -32.69
N ILE A 13 -6.05 -4.28 -33.71
CA ILE A 13 -4.65 -3.85 -33.66
C ILE A 13 -4.64 -2.50 -32.94
N ALA A 14 -4.09 -2.46 -31.72
CA ALA A 14 -3.85 -1.22 -31.01
C ALA A 14 -2.64 -0.49 -31.63
N THR A 15 -2.92 0.49 -32.48
CA THR A 15 -1.94 1.47 -32.95
C THR A 15 -1.55 2.38 -31.79
N ILE A 16 -0.28 2.33 -31.40
CA ILE A 16 0.35 3.22 -30.43
C ILE A 16 0.44 4.62 -31.05
N ALA A 17 -0.41 5.54 -30.61
CA ALA A 17 -0.28 6.97 -30.89
C ALA A 17 0.57 7.61 -29.78
N ILE A 18 1.79 8.00 -30.14
CA ILE A 18 2.68 8.84 -29.35
C ILE A 18 2.17 10.28 -29.51
N VAL A 19 1.62 10.87 -28.45
CA VAL A 19 1.32 12.31 -28.39
C VAL A 19 2.40 12.97 -27.53
N PRO A 20 3.20 13.90 -28.08
CA PRO A 20 4.17 14.67 -27.33
C PRO A 20 3.55 15.95 -26.76
N SER A 21 4.24 16.49 -25.76
CA SER A 21 4.26 17.91 -25.38
C SER A 21 3.29 18.34 -24.27
N LEU A 22 3.84 18.26 -23.06
CA LEU A 22 3.40 18.95 -21.86
C LEU A 22 4.35 20.15 -21.63
N ILE A 23 4.29 21.16 -22.50
CA ILE A 23 4.89 22.49 -22.27
C ILE A 23 4.00 23.52 -22.98
N HIS A 24 2.95 24.01 -22.29
CA HIS A 24 2.33 25.33 -22.50
C HIS A 24 1.17 25.51 -21.51
N TYR A 25 1.48 25.66 -20.23
CA TYR A 25 0.51 26.23 -19.27
C TYR A 25 1.22 26.86 -18.08
N LEU A 26 2.00 27.93 -18.33
CA LEU A 26 2.54 28.77 -17.26
C LEU A 26 2.93 30.18 -17.75
N ILE A 27 2.17 30.77 -18.68
CA ILE A 27 2.31 32.19 -19.03
C ILE A 27 0.93 32.74 -19.40
N HIS A 28 0.14 33.12 -18.39
CA HIS A 28 -0.90 34.14 -18.58
C HIS A 28 -1.37 34.70 -17.22
N GLN A 29 -0.51 35.47 -16.55
CA GLN A 29 -0.93 36.58 -15.68
C GLN A 29 0.24 37.55 -15.57
N ASN A 30 0.22 38.55 -16.45
CA ASN A 30 1.12 39.69 -16.39
C ASN A 30 0.30 40.87 -16.88
N GLU A 31 -0.24 41.67 -15.96
CA GLU A 31 -0.60 43.05 -16.24
C GLU A 31 -0.66 43.85 -14.94
N LEU A 32 -0.15 45.08 -15.03
CA LEU A 32 -0.13 46.18 -14.05
C LEU A 32 1.04 46.19 -13.06
N ILE A 33 2.09 46.95 -13.42
CA ILE A 33 2.69 48.05 -12.61
C ILE A 33 3.63 48.87 -13.52
N ASP A 34 3.53 50.20 -13.38
CA ASP A 34 4.16 51.29 -14.15
C ASP A 34 5.70 51.26 -14.29
N PRO A 35 6.24 51.93 -15.34
CA PRO A 35 7.67 52.08 -15.55
C PRO A 35 8.21 53.39 -14.93
N GLY A 36 9.13 53.27 -13.98
CA GLY A 36 9.93 54.42 -13.57
C GLY A 36 10.41 54.38 -12.14
N THR A 37 11.40 53.57 -11.81
CA THR A 37 12.25 53.84 -10.64
C THR A 37 13.64 53.22 -10.81
N THR A 38 14.62 54.07 -11.08
CA THR A 38 16.04 53.79 -10.99
C THR A 38 16.43 53.68 -9.51
N ILE A 39 16.92 52.52 -9.05
CA ILE A 39 17.62 52.42 -7.76
C ILE A 39 18.89 51.58 -7.93
N SER A 40 19.95 52.29 -8.28
CA SER A 40 21.31 52.02 -7.87
C SER A 40 21.48 52.45 -6.40
N SER A 41 21.88 51.54 -5.51
CA SER A 41 22.73 51.79 -4.33
C SER A 41 22.78 50.58 -3.39
N LEU A 42 23.83 50.54 -2.56
CA LEU A 42 24.21 49.55 -1.54
C LEU A 42 25.06 48.43 -2.14
N TRP A 43 26.38 48.43 -2.04
CA TRP A 43 27.16 48.42 -0.80
C TRP A 43 28.53 49.13 -0.92
N PRO A 44 29.17 49.49 0.21
CA PRO A 44 30.23 50.49 0.28
C PRO A 44 31.65 49.92 0.15
N PHE A 45 32.53 50.66 -0.52
CA PHE A 45 33.97 50.70 -0.20
C PHE A 45 34.22 51.79 0.86
N PRO A 46 35.40 51.85 1.52
CA PRO A 46 36.40 52.84 1.08
C PRO A 46 37.87 52.35 1.33
N PRO A 47 38.94 53.15 1.08
CA PRO A 47 40.03 52.73 0.19
C PRO A 47 41.43 52.90 0.83
N SER A 48 42.48 52.42 0.16
CA SER A 48 43.86 52.94 0.23
C SER A 48 44.73 52.10 -0.71
N PHE A 49 45.72 52.59 -1.45
CA PHE A 49 46.20 53.94 -1.77
C PHE A 49 47.05 53.74 -3.06
N TYR A 50 46.85 54.63 -4.02
CA TYR A 50 47.80 55.14 -5.02
C TYR A 50 48.91 54.26 -5.63
N SER A 51 48.75 54.04 -6.94
CA SER A 51 49.70 54.32 -8.04
C SER A 51 51.21 54.20 -7.80
N PHE A 52 51.89 53.42 -8.64
CA PHE A 52 53.15 53.88 -9.24
C PHE A 52 53.39 53.27 -10.63
N LEU A 53 53.86 54.14 -11.53
CA LEU A 53 54.07 53.95 -12.96
C LEU A 53 55.29 53.05 -13.29
N CYS A 54 55.23 52.49 -14.51
CA CYS A 54 56.35 52.18 -15.42
C CYS A 54 57.54 51.32 -14.93
N ARG A 55 57.71 50.12 -15.50
CA ARG A 55 58.96 49.80 -16.25
C ARG A 55 58.95 48.48 -17.04
N SER A 56 59.37 48.62 -18.30
CA SER A 56 60.17 47.73 -19.15
C SER A 56 59.84 46.23 -19.26
N THR A 57 59.36 45.88 -20.45
CA THR A 57 59.85 44.79 -21.33
C THR A 57 60.80 43.74 -20.73
N GLN A 58 60.35 42.48 -20.72
CA GLN A 58 61.18 41.31 -21.02
C GLN A 58 60.35 40.22 -21.71
N PRO A 59 60.79 39.67 -22.86
CA PRO A 59 60.16 38.51 -23.49
C PRO A 59 60.77 37.23 -22.90
N LYS A 60 59.98 36.38 -22.25
CA LYS A 60 60.49 35.06 -21.81
C LYS A 60 59.49 33.93 -22.06
N LYS A 61 59.79 33.24 -23.17
CA LYS A 61 59.79 31.78 -23.36
C LYS A 61 58.51 31.04 -22.97
N SER A 62 57.81 30.62 -24.01
CA SER A 62 57.00 29.40 -24.08
C SER A 62 57.62 28.27 -23.25
N ARG A 63 57.06 28.02 -22.06
CA ARG A 63 57.20 26.74 -21.37
C ARG A 63 56.04 25.88 -21.84
N LYS A 64 56.32 24.90 -22.70
CA LYS A 64 55.43 23.75 -22.87
C LYS A 64 55.25 23.11 -21.49
N LYS A 65 54.09 23.35 -20.85
CA LYS A 65 53.70 22.61 -19.65
C LYS A 65 53.56 21.15 -20.08
N LEU A 66 54.54 20.33 -19.70
CA LEU A 66 54.36 18.88 -19.69
C LEU A 66 53.19 18.61 -18.74
N VAL A 67 52.04 18.28 -19.31
CA VAL A 67 50.92 17.71 -18.56
C VAL A 67 51.44 16.39 -18.02
N LYS A 68 51.90 16.41 -16.77
CA LYS A 68 52.20 15.19 -16.02
C LYS A 68 50.85 14.50 -15.80
N LYS A 69 50.41 13.72 -16.78
CA LYS A 69 49.19 12.91 -16.70
C LYS A 69 49.33 12.10 -15.42
N SER A 70 48.36 12.28 -14.54
CA SER A 70 48.33 11.68 -13.21
C SER A 70 48.13 10.16 -13.36
N VAL A 71 49.22 9.43 -13.61
CA VAL A 71 49.23 7.96 -13.75
C VAL A 71 48.51 7.30 -12.56
N THR A 72 48.66 7.86 -11.37
CA THR A 72 47.95 7.44 -10.15
C THR A 72 46.42 7.55 -10.28
N LYS A 73 45.91 8.59 -10.94
CA LYS A 73 44.46 8.72 -11.21
C LYS A 73 44.01 7.70 -12.24
N LEU A 74 44.86 7.41 -13.22
CA LEU A 74 44.56 6.42 -14.26
C LEU A 74 44.52 5.01 -13.66
N ILE A 75 45.47 4.67 -12.79
CA ILE A 75 45.47 3.41 -12.02
C ILE A 75 44.23 3.32 -11.12
N LEU A 76 43.89 4.40 -10.39
CA LEU A 76 42.71 4.43 -9.52
C LEU A 76 41.41 4.24 -10.31
N VAL A 77 41.27 4.93 -11.45
CA VAL A 77 40.09 4.79 -12.33
C VAL A 77 40.02 3.39 -12.93
N SER A 78 41.14 2.83 -13.39
CA SER A 78 41.18 1.46 -13.89
C SER A 78 40.85 0.43 -12.80
N ALA A 79 41.36 0.60 -11.58
CA ALA A 79 41.04 -0.26 -10.46
C ALA A 79 39.56 -0.18 -10.07
N LEU A 80 38.98 1.02 -10.03
CA LEU A 80 37.55 1.22 -9.76
C LEU A 80 36.69 0.62 -10.87
N ALA A 81 37.07 0.79 -12.14
CA ALA A 81 36.38 0.19 -13.26
C ALA A 81 36.42 -1.34 -13.20
N LEU A 82 37.58 -1.91 -12.86
CA LEU A 82 37.71 -3.36 -12.67
C LEU A 82 36.81 -3.85 -11.53
N PHE A 83 36.72 -3.10 -10.44
CA PHE A 83 35.86 -3.42 -9.31
C PHE A 83 34.38 -3.44 -9.72
N VAL A 84 33.92 -2.39 -10.43
CA VAL A 84 32.55 -2.31 -10.95
C VAL A 84 32.25 -3.46 -11.91
N ILE A 85 33.18 -3.80 -12.80
CA ILE A 85 33.02 -4.89 -13.77
C ILE A 85 32.88 -6.24 -13.03
N ILE A 86 33.75 -6.52 -12.06
CA ILE A 86 33.71 -7.78 -11.30
C ILE A 86 32.46 -7.85 -10.41
N SER A 87 32.03 -6.73 -9.82
CA SER A 87 30.85 -6.71 -8.93
C SER A 87 29.52 -6.68 -9.69
N ALA A 88 29.43 -5.99 -10.82
CA ALA A 88 28.16 -5.75 -11.51
C ALA A 88 27.84 -6.78 -12.59
N LEU A 89 28.84 -7.33 -13.30
CA LEU A 89 28.59 -8.28 -14.38
C LEU A 89 27.89 -9.58 -13.96
N PRO A 90 28.28 -10.27 -12.86
CA PRO A 90 27.57 -11.50 -12.48
C PRO A 90 26.08 -11.24 -12.19
N LEU A 91 25.73 -10.08 -11.64
CA LEU A 91 24.34 -9.71 -11.32
C LEU A 91 23.47 -9.37 -12.54
N TYR A 92 24.07 -8.93 -13.66
CA TYR A 92 23.29 -8.66 -14.88
C TYR A 92 22.75 -9.93 -15.54
N SER A 93 23.47 -11.04 -15.42
CA SER A 93 23.07 -12.33 -16.01
C SER A 93 22.03 -13.10 -15.19
N ALA A 94 22.02 -12.89 -13.86
CA ALA A 94 21.09 -13.56 -12.94
C ALA A 94 19.72 -12.83 -12.82
N GLY A 95 19.56 -11.69 -13.48
CA GLY A 95 18.43 -10.78 -13.28
C GLY A 95 18.63 -9.90 -12.05
N TRP A 96 18.25 -8.63 -12.16
CA TRP A 96 18.38 -7.67 -11.07
C TRP A 96 17.49 -8.11 -9.89
N PRO A 97 18.00 -8.29 -8.66
CA PRO A 97 17.21 -8.80 -7.53
C PRO A 97 15.95 -7.98 -7.20
N TRP A 98 15.91 -6.74 -7.66
CA TRP A 98 14.81 -5.79 -7.46
C TRP A 98 13.85 -5.74 -8.67
N ALA A 99 14.14 -6.46 -9.76
CA ALA A 99 13.29 -6.51 -10.94
C ALA A 99 12.04 -7.39 -10.76
N SER A 100 12.01 -8.24 -9.72
CA SER A 100 10.81 -9.00 -9.36
C SER A 100 10.60 -8.92 -7.86
N PRO A 101 9.39 -8.55 -7.40
CA PRO A 101 9.11 -8.53 -5.97
C PRO A 101 9.31 -9.93 -5.38
N PRO A 102 9.72 -10.04 -4.10
CA PRO A 102 9.71 -11.31 -3.40
C PRO A 102 8.34 -12.00 -3.51
N LYS A 103 8.33 -13.32 -3.44
CA LYS A 103 7.10 -14.08 -3.65
C LYS A 103 6.26 -14.14 -2.37
N LEU A 104 4.95 -14.27 -2.55
CA LEU A 104 4.05 -14.70 -1.49
C LEU A 104 4.23 -16.20 -1.23
N PRO A 105 4.09 -16.67 0.02
CA PRO A 105 4.04 -18.09 0.30
C PRO A 105 2.92 -18.76 -0.52
N ALA A 106 3.22 -19.90 -1.16
CA ALA A 106 2.30 -20.52 -2.12
C ALA A 106 0.94 -20.89 -1.49
N THR A 107 0.95 -21.42 -0.27
CA THR A 107 -0.25 -21.77 0.51
C THR A 107 -1.10 -20.53 0.81
N THR A 108 -0.48 -19.47 1.30
CA THR A 108 -1.14 -18.18 1.56
C THR A 108 -1.72 -17.58 0.29
N ARG A 109 -0.97 -17.61 -0.83
CA ARG A 109 -1.42 -17.04 -2.10
C ARG A 109 -2.72 -17.68 -2.59
N THR A 110 -2.81 -19.00 -2.57
CA THR A 110 -4.03 -19.70 -2.99
C THR A 110 -5.21 -19.38 -2.08
N ALA A 111 -4.99 -19.33 -0.76
CA ALA A 111 -6.05 -18.96 0.19
C ALA A 111 -6.53 -17.51 -0.02
N LEU A 112 -5.60 -16.57 -0.23
CA LEU A 112 -5.93 -15.16 -0.52
C LEU A 112 -6.71 -14.99 -1.82
N GLN A 113 -6.37 -15.76 -2.86
CA GLN A 113 -7.06 -15.74 -4.15
C GLN A 113 -8.49 -16.31 -4.09
N ALA A 114 -8.80 -17.12 -3.09
CA ALA A 114 -10.12 -17.69 -2.88
C ALA A 114 -11.09 -16.72 -2.18
N ILE A 115 -10.59 -15.79 -1.36
CA ILE A 115 -11.44 -14.85 -0.58
C ILE A 115 -12.43 -14.06 -1.45
N PRO A 116 -12.05 -13.46 -2.60
CA PRO A 116 -12.99 -12.69 -3.42
C PRO A 116 -14.20 -13.50 -3.90
N THR A 117 -13.97 -14.79 -4.21
CA THR A 117 -14.97 -15.68 -4.83
C THR A 117 -15.72 -16.57 -3.84
N GLN A 118 -15.11 -16.93 -2.71
CA GLN A 118 -15.68 -17.84 -1.71
C GLN A 118 -16.13 -17.11 -0.43
N GLY A 119 -15.64 -15.89 -0.20
CA GLY A 119 -15.84 -15.22 1.08
C GLY A 119 -15.05 -15.88 2.21
N ILE A 120 -15.52 -15.66 3.43
CA ILE A 120 -14.94 -16.23 4.67
C ILE A 120 -16.09 -16.57 5.62
N GLU A 121 -16.09 -17.80 6.13
CA GLU A 121 -17.00 -18.24 7.17
C GLU A 121 -16.58 -17.71 8.54
N ILE A 122 -17.51 -17.09 9.27
CA ILE A 122 -17.24 -16.49 10.58
C ILE A 122 -18.02 -17.27 11.64
N PRO A 123 -17.33 -17.86 12.64
CA PRO A 123 -18.01 -18.55 13.73
C PRO A 123 -19.03 -17.66 14.43
N GLY A 124 -20.26 -18.16 14.58
CA GLY A 124 -21.38 -17.45 15.21
C GLY A 124 -22.21 -16.58 14.25
N TRP A 125 -21.76 -16.40 13.01
CA TRP A 125 -22.48 -15.61 12.01
C TRP A 125 -22.91 -16.48 10.83
N ILE A 126 -24.00 -16.09 10.20
CA ILE A 126 -24.53 -16.69 8.98
C ILE A 126 -24.28 -15.68 7.86
N THR A 127 -23.66 -16.14 6.78
CA THR A 127 -23.53 -15.35 5.56
C THR A 127 -24.80 -15.52 4.74
N ASP A 128 -25.64 -14.48 4.72
CA ASP A 128 -26.92 -14.50 3.99
C ASP A 128 -26.71 -14.35 2.49
N ASP A 129 -25.77 -13.49 2.12
CA ASP A 129 -25.42 -13.18 0.73
C ASP A 129 -23.93 -12.91 0.60
N HIS A 130 -23.39 -13.22 -0.57
CA HIS A 130 -21.98 -13.02 -0.92
C HIS A 130 -21.85 -12.62 -2.37
N ILE A 131 -21.14 -11.51 -2.61
CA ILE A 131 -20.86 -11.03 -3.96
C ILE A 131 -19.39 -10.64 -4.11
N GLU A 132 -18.83 -10.93 -5.27
CA GLU A 132 -17.57 -10.36 -5.74
C GLU A 132 -17.87 -9.07 -6.51
N THR A 133 -17.27 -7.95 -6.13
CA THR A 133 -17.41 -6.68 -6.86
C THR A 133 -16.08 -5.96 -7.04
N LYS A 134 -16.05 -4.94 -7.91
CA LYS A 134 -14.88 -4.11 -8.14
C LYS A 134 -15.07 -2.72 -7.53
N ILE A 135 -14.17 -2.34 -6.62
CA ILE A 135 -14.10 -0.99 -6.02
C ILE A 135 -12.67 -0.50 -6.19
N GLY A 136 -12.48 0.70 -6.74
CA GLY A 136 -11.15 1.23 -7.03
C GLY A 136 -10.36 0.41 -8.05
N GLY A 137 -11.03 -0.36 -8.93
CA GLY A 137 -10.38 -1.27 -9.88
C GLY A 137 -9.91 -2.61 -9.28
N HIS A 138 -10.05 -2.81 -7.97
CA HIS A 138 -9.65 -4.04 -7.28
C HIS A 138 -10.86 -4.91 -6.94
N LYS A 139 -10.66 -6.23 -6.84
CA LYS A 139 -11.70 -7.19 -6.47
C LYS A 139 -11.91 -7.19 -4.96
N TRP A 140 -13.17 -7.07 -4.54
CA TRP A 140 -13.63 -7.10 -3.17
C TRP A 140 -14.64 -8.23 -3.00
N SER A 141 -14.54 -8.95 -1.88
CA SER A 141 -15.61 -9.81 -1.38
C SER A 141 -16.50 -8.98 -0.46
N ILE A 142 -17.81 -8.96 -0.71
CA ILE A 142 -18.80 -8.37 0.18
C ILE A 142 -19.69 -9.48 0.70
N GLN A 143 -19.77 -9.63 2.02
CA GLN A 143 -20.63 -10.58 2.71
C GLN A 143 -21.65 -9.86 3.55
N GLN A 144 -22.91 -10.28 3.45
CA GLN A 144 -23.98 -9.88 4.33
C GLN A 144 -24.04 -10.87 5.50
N LEU A 145 -23.92 -10.36 6.73
CA LEU A 145 -23.85 -11.18 7.93
C LEU A 145 -25.09 -10.93 8.79
N SER A 146 -25.72 -12.04 9.17
CA SER A 146 -26.74 -12.11 10.21
C SER A 146 -26.26 -12.98 11.36
N ALA A 147 -26.69 -12.64 12.56
CA ALA A 147 -26.30 -13.43 13.72
C ALA A 147 -27.08 -14.74 13.82
N LYS A 148 -26.41 -15.76 14.37
CA LYS A 148 -27.06 -17.03 14.67
C LYS A 148 -27.95 -16.89 15.92
N ALA A 149 -29.08 -17.59 15.93
CA ALA A 149 -30.17 -17.42 16.90
C ALA A 149 -29.85 -17.65 18.40
N ASN A 150 -28.63 -18.05 18.73
CA ASN A 150 -28.21 -18.35 20.10
C ASN A 150 -27.13 -17.39 20.63
N GLN A 151 -26.96 -16.22 19.99
CA GLN A 151 -25.86 -15.30 20.29
C GLN A 151 -26.36 -14.06 21.05
N PRO A 152 -26.00 -13.87 22.34
CA PRO A 152 -26.57 -12.84 23.20
C PRO A 152 -26.16 -11.40 22.86
N GLU A 153 -25.08 -11.20 22.07
CA GLU A 153 -24.64 -9.86 21.64
C GLU A 153 -25.27 -9.40 20.32
N ALA A 154 -26.15 -10.22 19.75
CA ALA A 154 -26.79 -9.98 18.48
C ALA A 154 -28.29 -9.69 18.57
N GLU A 155 -28.76 -9.23 19.73
CA GLU A 155 -30.14 -8.78 19.95
C GLU A 155 -30.60 -7.71 18.92
N SER A 156 -29.66 -7.09 18.19
CA SER A 156 -29.95 -6.17 17.11
C SER A 156 -29.86 -6.76 15.69
N SER A 157 -29.84 -8.07 15.47
CA SER A 157 -29.78 -8.68 14.13
C SER A 157 -30.85 -9.75 13.87
N GLU A 158 -31.50 -10.29 14.91
CA GLU A 158 -32.59 -11.28 14.75
C GLU A 158 -33.97 -10.68 14.47
N ASN A 159 -34.14 -9.38 14.70
CA ASN A 159 -35.37 -8.70 14.25
C ASN A 159 -35.32 -8.59 12.72
N PRO A 160 -36.31 -9.09 11.96
CA PRO A 160 -36.36 -8.92 10.51
C PRO A 160 -36.38 -7.45 10.05
N ASN A 161 -36.54 -6.51 10.99
CA ASN A 161 -36.44 -5.07 10.76
C ASN A 161 -35.04 -4.49 11.02
N ASN A 162 -34.07 -5.28 11.47
CA ASN A 162 -32.72 -4.79 11.69
C ASN A 162 -31.85 -4.99 10.44
N PRO A 163 -31.24 -3.92 9.91
CA PRO A 163 -30.38 -4.01 8.75
C PRO A 163 -29.19 -4.93 9.01
N PRO A 164 -28.73 -5.68 7.99
CA PRO A 164 -27.65 -6.63 8.13
C PRO A 164 -26.29 -5.94 8.29
N ILE A 165 -25.31 -6.68 8.81
CA ILE A 165 -23.92 -6.22 8.90
C ILE A 165 -23.21 -6.55 7.59
N PHE A 166 -22.44 -5.62 7.05
CA PHE A 166 -21.65 -5.86 5.84
C PHE A 166 -20.18 -6.05 6.19
N LEU A 167 -19.59 -7.11 5.65
CA LEU A 167 -18.16 -7.39 5.74
C LEU A 167 -17.55 -7.29 4.34
N LEU A 168 -16.61 -6.37 4.19
CA LEU A 168 -15.86 -6.18 2.97
C LEU A 168 -14.41 -6.62 3.17
N LEU A 169 -13.92 -7.44 2.25
CA LEU A 169 -12.58 -7.99 2.27
C LEU A 169 -11.90 -7.76 0.92
N ARG A 170 -10.70 -7.19 0.94
CA ARG A 170 -9.79 -7.13 -0.21
C ARG A 170 -8.45 -7.76 0.15
N PRO A 171 -8.14 -8.94 -0.38
CA PRO A 171 -6.85 -9.59 -0.16
C PRO A 171 -5.76 -9.08 -1.11
N GLN A 172 -4.50 -9.36 -0.75
CA GLN A 172 -3.35 -9.26 -1.64
C GLN A 172 -3.38 -10.42 -2.67
N ILE A 173 -3.74 -10.14 -3.92
CA ILE A 173 -3.88 -11.18 -4.95
C ILE A 173 -2.55 -11.46 -5.65
N TYR A 174 -1.78 -10.40 -5.90
CA TYR A 174 -0.48 -10.46 -6.57
C TYR A 174 0.66 -10.02 -5.66
N GLU A 175 1.87 -10.47 -5.97
CA GLU A 175 3.06 -10.16 -5.19
C GLU A 175 3.32 -8.64 -5.18
N ALA A 176 3.03 -7.92 -6.26
CA ALA A 176 3.22 -6.48 -6.33
C ALA A 176 2.17 -5.67 -5.55
N ASP A 177 1.03 -6.25 -5.19
CA ASP A 177 -0.08 -5.53 -4.55
C ASP A 177 0.31 -5.04 -3.15
N GLN A 178 0.05 -3.76 -2.88
CA GLN A 178 0.32 -3.11 -1.60
C GLN A 178 -0.95 -2.41 -1.11
N PRO A 179 -1.13 -2.24 0.21
CA PRO A 179 -2.15 -1.35 0.74
C PRO A 179 -1.85 0.08 0.31
N GLU A 180 -2.84 0.77 -0.24
CA GLU A 180 -2.72 2.12 -0.79
C GLU A 180 -3.91 2.98 -0.36
N VAL A 181 -4.97 2.99 -1.17
CA VAL A 181 -6.09 3.94 -1.12
C VAL A 181 -7.44 3.26 -0.89
N GLU A 182 -7.46 2.03 -0.40
CA GLU A 182 -8.67 1.21 -0.20
C GLU A 182 -9.77 1.97 0.56
N TRP A 183 -9.37 2.69 1.61
CA TRP A 183 -10.30 3.46 2.43
C TRP A 183 -10.88 4.67 1.71
N LEU A 184 -10.10 5.29 0.81
CA LEU A 184 -10.56 6.39 -0.02
C LEU A 184 -11.50 5.87 -1.12
N ASP A 185 -11.20 4.73 -1.72
CA ASP A 185 -12.02 4.11 -2.75
C ASP A 185 -13.40 3.71 -2.20
N ILE A 186 -13.45 3.09 -1.01
CA ILE A 186 -14.71 2.78 -0.33
C ILE A 186 -15.50 4.05 -0.04
N LYS A 187 -14.83 5.06 0.54
CA LYS A 187 -15.48 6.33 0.87
C LYS A 187 -16.09 6.99 -0.38
N GLY A 188 -15.35 6.99 -1.49
CA GLY A 188 -15.79 7.55 -2.76
C GLY A 188 -16.94 6.76 -3.37
N ALA A 189 -16.84 5.43 -3.43
CA ALA A 189 -17.88 4.56 -3.98
C ALA A 189 -19.22 4.68 -3.23
N GLN A 190 -19.16 4.84 -1.90
CA GLN A 190 -20.35 4.94 -1.06
C GLN A 190 -20.82 6.38 -0.81
N HIS A 191 -20.11 7.39 -1.33
CA HIS A 191 -20.37 8.81 -1.11
C HIS A 191 -20.48 9.17 0.38
N TRP A 192 -19.58 8.62 1.19
CA TRP A 192 -19.67 8.74 2.65
C TRP A 192 -19.08 10.03 3.19
N SER A 193 -19.82 10.60 4.14
CA SER A 193 -19.28 11.54 5.13
C SER A 193 -18.88 10.77 6.39
N ILE A 194 -17.83 11.24 7.08
CA ILE A 194 -17.23 10.56 8.23
C ILE A 194 -17.15 11.52 9.41
N ASP A 195 -17.45 11.02 10.62
CA ASP A 195 -17.26 11.73 11.89
C ASP A 195 -16.89 10.75 13.02
N SER A 196 -16.75 11.28 14.24
CA SER A 196 -16.56 10.52 15.48
C SER A 196 -15.43 9.51 15.41
N ARG A 197 -14.35 9.84 14.67
CA ARG A 197 -13.23 8.93 14.47
C ARG A 197 -12.50 8.66 15.77
N GLN A 198 -12.36 7.37 16.10
CA GLN A 198 -11.58 6.87 17.22
C GLN A 198 -10.75 5.66 16.79
N SER A 199 -9.67 5.37 17.53
CA SER A 199 -8.90 4.15 17.31
C SER A 199 -9.40 3.04 18.24
N LEU A 200 -9.69 1.89 17.68
CA LEU A 200 -10.04 0.67 18.42
C LEU A 200 -8.83 -0.27 18.41
N SER A 201 -8.40 -0.72 19.59
CA SER A 201 -7.31 -1.68 19.71
C SER A 201 -7.80 -2.92 20.42
N PHE A 202 -7.52 -4.09 19.85
CA PHE A 202 -7.83 -5.38 20.45
C PHE A 202 -6.70 -6.37 20.23
N ASN A 203 -6.67 -7.41 21.05
CA ASN A 203 -5.63 -8.43 21.05
C ASN A 203 -6.23 -9.77 20.64
N VAL A 204 -5.52 -10.50 19.79
CA VAL A 204 -5.94 -11.82 19.29
C VAL A 204 -4.83 -12.81 19.57
N SER A 205 -5.17 -13.91 20.24
CA SER A 205 -4.23 -14.99 20.51
C SER A 205 -4.07 -15.86 19.26
N THR A 206 -2.84 -16.06 18.81
CA THR A 206 -2.51 -17.03 17.77
C THR A 206 -1.96 -18.31 18.39
N ASN A 207 -2.49 -19.44 17.92
CA ASN A 207 -2.06 -20.78 18.29
C ASN A 207 -1.12 -21.40 17.24
N HIS A 208 -0.60 -20.61 16.29
CA HIS A 208 0.20 -21.11 15.17
C HIS A 208 1.62 -21.59 15.53
N SER A 209 2.09 -21.38 16.75
CA SER A 209 3.42 -21.83 17.20
C SER A 209 3.36 -22.34 18.63
N LYS A 210 4.33 -23.18 19.02
CA LYS A 210 4.47 -23.74 20.38
C LYS A 210 4.48 -22.69 21.51
N ASN A 211 4.63 -21.41 21.16
CA ASN A 211 4.36 -20.27 22.03
C ASN A 211 3.09 -19.55 21.55
N SER A 212 2.07 -19.50 22.42
CA SER A 212 0.90 -18.64 22.23
C SER A 212 1.37 -17.19 22.11
N GLN A 213 1.29 -16.63 20.90
CA GLN A 213 1.65 -15.23 20.68
C GLN A 213 0.36 -14.40 20.62
N THR A 214 0.33 -13.31 21.37
CA THR A 214 -0.77 -12.35 21.28
C THR A 214 -0.42 -11.30 20.23
N VAL A 215 -1.27 -11.16 19.22
CA VAL A 215 -1.13 -10.18 18.15
C VAL A 215 -2.03 -8.99 18.46
N ARG A 216 -1.46 -7.78 18.41
CA ARG A 216 -2.20 -6.54 18.64
C ARG A 216 -2.68 -5.95 17.32
N ILE A 217 -3.97 -5.67 17.24
CA ILE A 217 -4.63 -4.99 16.11
C ILE A 217 -4.97 -3.56 16.52
N LYS A 218 -4.77 -2.62 15.61
CA LYS A 218 -5.22 -1.22 15.75
C LYS A 218 -6.07 -0.83 14.55
N ALA A 219 -7.38 -0.82 14.72
CA ALA A 219 -8.34 -0.45 13.70
C ALA A 219 -8.81 1.00 13.87
N ASP A 220 -9.25 1.59 12.77
CA ASP A 220 -9.99 2.85 12.77
C ASP A 220 -11.47 2.52 12.93
N PHE A 221 -12.10 3.16 13.91
CA PHE A 221 -13.52 3.00 14.21
C PHE A 221 -14.19 4.37 14.16
N PHE A 222 -15.16 4.54 13.27
CA PHE A 222 -15.76 5.84 13.01
C PHE A 222 -17.21 5.71 12.55
N ARG A 223 -17.95 6.82 12.58
CA ARG A 223 -19.28 6.87 11.98
C ARG A 223 -19.15 7.26 10.51
N ALA A 224 -19.84 6.56 9.64
CA ALA A 224 -20.01 6.92 8.24
C ALA A 224 -21.50 7.05 7.93
N TRP A 225 -21.88 8.00 7.10
CA TRP A 225 -23.26 8.12 6.63
C TRP A 225 -23.34 8.57 5.18
N ASN A 226 -24.43 8.17 4.53
CA ASN A 226 -24.91 8.70 3.28
C ASN A 226 -26.39 9.08 3.42
N GLU A 227 -27.04 9.41 2.30
CA GLU A 227 -28.46 9.82 2.27
C GLU A 227 -29.42 8.72 2.74
N GLY A 228 -29.01 7.44 2.67
CA GLY A 228 -29.87 6.30 2.98
C GLY A 228 -29.65 5.69 4.35
N GLN A 229 -28.43 5.69 4.89
CA GLN A 229 -28.11 4.94 6.10
C GLN A 229 -26.87 5.47 6.84
N THR A 230 -26.85 5.26 8.16
CA THR A 230 -25.69 5.52 9.02
C THR A 230 -25.07 4.20 9.49
N TYR A 231 -23.73 4.12 9.48
CA TYR A 231 -22.96 2.96 9.88
C TYR A 231 -21.88 3.34 10.90
N ALA A 232 -21.65 2.46 11.87
CA ALA A 232 -20.40 2.40 12.60
C ALA A 232 -19.45 1.50 11.79
N VAL A 233 -18.32 2.05 11.35
CA VAL A 233 -17.40 1.38 10.43
C VAL A 233 -16.10 1.06 11.18
N LEU A 234 -15.64 -0.18 11.08
CA LEU A 234 -14.35 -0.64 11.59
C LEU A 234 -13.43 -1.04 10.44
N GLN A 235 -12.26 -0.43 10.32
CA GLN A 235 -11.32 -0.65 9.20
C GLN A 235 -9.89 -0.92 9.68
N TRP A 236 -9.26 -1.94 9.09
CA TRP A 236 -7.83 -2.19 9.24
C TRP A 236 -7.29 -3.08 8.11
N TYR A 237 -5.98 -3.03 7.92
CA TYR A 237 -5.26 -4.06 7.18
C TYR A 237 -4.82 -5.14 8.15
N ALA A 238 -5.18 -6.38 7.87
CA ALA A 238 -4.80 -7.57 8.62
C ALA A 238 -3.59 -8.24 7.97
N TRP A 239 -2.64 -8.74 8.77
CA TRP A 239 -1.51 -9.56 8.32
C TRP A 239 -1.10 -10.55 9.44
N PRO A 240 -0.29 -11.59 9.17
CA PRO A 240 0.00 -12.65 10.15
C PRO A 240 0.53 -12.16 11.51
N ALA A 241 1.38 -11.12 11.48
CA ALA A 241 2.04 -10.59 12.67
C ALA A 241 1.32 -9.41 13.34
N GLY A 242 0.18 -8.95 12.82
CA GLY A 242 -0.43 -7.69 13.27
C GLY A 242 -1.59 -7.20 12.43
N GLY A 243 -2.09 -6.02 12.79
CA GLY A 243 -3.04 -5.30 11.95
C GLY A 243 -3.09 -3.83 12.29
N ASN A 244 -3.27 -3.00 11.27
CA ASN A 244 -3.33 -1.56 11.43
C ASN A 244 -4.16 -0.90 10.32
N ALA A 245 -4.88 0.19 10.62
CA ALA A 245 -5.55 1.00 9.61
C ALA A 245 -4.57 1.75 8.67
N SER A 246 -3.32 1.99 9.10
CA SER A 246 -2.32 2.69 8.31
C SER A 246 -1.49 1.73 7.42
N PRO A 247 -1.40 2.00 6.10
CA PRO A 247 -0.53 1.25 5.18
C PRO A 247 0.94 1.22 5.60
N ALA A 248 1.43 2.33 6.19
CA ALA A 248 2.83 2.47 6.59
C ALA A 248 3.26 1.42 7.62
N LYS A 249 2.34 0.96 8.49
CA LYS A 249 2.64 -0.08 9.48
C LYS A 249 2.82 -1.45 8.83
N TRP A 250 2.02 -1.76 7.82
CA TRP A 250 2.22 -2.95 7.00
C TRP A 250 3.54 -2.86 6.24
N PHE A 251 3.87 -1.71 5.63
CA PHE A 251 5.12 -1.53 4.87
C PHE A 251 6.35 -1.91 5.70
N TRP A 252 6.45 -1.45 6.95
CA TRP A 252 7.58 -1.82 7.82
C TRP A 252 7.58 -3.30 8.22
N ALA A 253 6.40 -3.90 8.41
CA ALA A 253 6.29 -5.34 8.66
C ALA A 253 6.73 -6.17 7.45
N ASP A 254 6.37 -5.71 6.24
CA ASP A 254 6.78 -6.31 4.97
C ASP A 254 8.29 -6.21 4.76
N GLN A 255 8.89 -5.02 4.92
CA GLN A 255 10.34 -4.84 4.81
C GLN A 255 11.13 -5.77 5.74
N LYS A 256 10.70 -5.90 7.00
CA LYS A 256 11.33 -6.81 7.97
C LYS A 256 11.25 -8.28 7.51
N THR A 257 10.14 -8.68 6.92
CA THR A 257 9.91 -10.05 6.44
C THR A 257 10.70 -10.33 5.17
N GLN A 258 10.76 -9.37 4.25
CA GLN A 258 11.59 -9.46 3.05
C GLN A 258 13.07 -9.64 3.41
N TRP A 259 13.58 -8.92 4.42
CA TRP A 259 14.97 -9.06 4.85
C TRP A 259 15.26 -10.38 5.58
N ARG A 260 14.30 -10.89 6.37
CA ARG A 260 14.50 -12.12 7.16
C ARG A 260 14.30 -13.39 6.35
N ASP A 261 13.21 -13.43 5.58
CA ASP A 261 12.68 -14.66 4.98
C ASP A 261 12.66 -14.61 3.44
N TYR A 262 13.04 -13.48 2.84
CA TYR A 262 12.97 -13.24 1.39
C TYR A 262 11.55 -13.50 0.83
N GLN A 263 10.53 -13.13 1.60
CA GLN A 263 9.11 -13.30 1.29
C GLN A 263 8.34 -12.00 1.54
N ARG A 264 7.21 -11.86 0.85
CA ARG A 264 6.28 -10.75 1.10
C ARG A 264 5.35 -11.07 2.26
N MET A 265 5.03 -10.05 3.04
CA MET A 265 4.04 -10.10 4.09
C MET A 265 2.64 -10.05 3.48
N PRO A 266 1.87 -11.15 3.55
CA PRO A 266 0.50 -11.16 3.04
C PRO A 266 -0.38 -10.21 3.83
N TRP A 267 -1.35 -9.59 3.16
CA TRP A 267 -2.30 -8.70 3.80
C TRP A 267 -3.72 -8.83 3.26
N VAL A 268 -4.70 -8.41 4.07
CA VAL A 268 -6.11 -8.29 3.70
C VAL A 268 -6.66 -6.98 4.28
N ALA A 269 -7.23 -6.11 3.45
CA ALA A 269 -8.03 -4.99 3.92
C ALA A 269 -9.39 -5.50 4.40
N VAL A 270 -9.72 -5.17 5.65
CA VAL A 270 -10.97 -5.52 6.29
C VAL A 270 -11.75 -4.25 6.57
N SER A 271 -13.01 -4.21 6.14
CA SER A 271 -13.94 -3.13 6.46
C SER A 271 -15.27 -3.73 6.89
N LEU A 272 -15.65 -3.50 8.14
CA LEU A 272 -16.89 -3.97 8.75
C LEU A 272 -17.86 -2.81 8.92
N TRP A 273 -19.08 -2.95 8.43
CA TRP A 273 -20.12 -1.91 8.49
C TRP A 273 -21.25 -2.39 9.38
N LEU A 274 -21.38 -1.76 10.56
CA LEU A 274 -22.43 -2.06 11.52
C LEU A 274 -23.50 -0.98 11.42
N PRO A 275 -24.73 -1.31 11.01
CA PRO A 275 -25.75 -0.28 10.87
C PRO A 275 -26.20 0.27 12.23
N ILE A 276 -26.43 1.58 12.25
CA ILE A 276 -26.89 2.33 13.42
C ILE A 276 -28.04 3.25 13.03
N ALA A 277 -28.83 3.67 14.02
CA ALA A 277 -29.86 4.67 13.81
C ALA A 277 -29.27 5.98 13.26
N PRO A 278 -30.04 6.79 12.52
CA PRO A 278 -29.61 8.13 12.13
C PRO A 278 -29.15 8.93 13.36
N PHE A 279 -27.97 9.54 13.27
CA PHE A 279 -27.31 10.25 14.39
C PHE A 279 -26.98 9.40 15.63
N GLY A 280 -27.11 8.08 15.55
CA GLY A 280 -26.78 7.15 16.62
C GLY A 280 -25.30 7.22 17.04
N ASP A 281 -25.03 6.91 18.31
CA ASP A 281 -23.68 6.89 18.85
C ASP A 281 -22.97 5.56 18.51
N ILE A 282 -21.77 5.67 17.95
CA ILE A 282 -20.90 4.55 17.62
C ILE A 282 -20.41 3.80 18.85
N VAL A 283 -20.37 4.44 20.03
CA VAL A 283 -19.89 3.81 21.28
C VAL A 283 -20.73 2.59 21.63
N SER A 284 -22.04 2.62 21.36
CA SER A 284 -22.96 1.50 21.57
C SER A 284 -22.59 0.25 20.77
N ARG A 285 -21.96 0.41 19.60
CA ARG A 285 -21.55 -0.69 18.71
C ARG A 285 -20.12 -1.16 18.94
N LYS A 286 -19.36 -0.47 19.79
CA LYS A 286 -17.94 -0.77 20.03
C LYS A 286 -17.70 -2.22 20.52
N PRO A 287 -18.47 -2.76 21.50
CA PRO A 287 -18.25 -4.14 21.97
C PRO A 287 -18.44 -5.18 20.85
N LEU A 288 -19.51 -5.02 20.06
CA LEU A 288 -19.81 -5.88 18.91
C LEU A 288 -18.72 -5.77 17.82
N ALA A 289 -18.28 -4.55 17.51
CA ALA A 289 -17.22 -4.33 16.54
C ALA A 289 -15.89 -4.97 17.01
N GLU A 290 -15.60 -4.92 18.31
CA GLU A 290 -14.42 -5.54 18.89
C GLU A 290 -14.50 -7.07 18.86
N SER A 291 -15.61 -7.68 19.31
CA SER A 291 -15.76 -9.14 19.33
C SER A 291 -15.78 -9.74 17.92
N LEU A 292 -16.46 -9.10 16.98
CA LEU A 292 -16.46 -9.51 15.57
C LEU A 292 -15.09 -9.28 14.92
N GLY A 293 -14.41 -8.16 15.22
CA GLY A 293 -13.05 -7.89 14.74
C GLY A 293 -12.03 -8.92 15.22
N GLN A 294 -12.11 -9.33 16.50
CA GLN A 294 -11.27 -10.39 17.06
C GLN A 294 -11.52 -11.73 16.36
N THR A 295 -12.80 -12.11 16.19
CA THR A 295 -13.20 -13.35 15.51
C THR A 295 -12.72 -13.37 14.06
N LEU A 296 -12.91 -12.28 13.33
CA LEU A 296 -12.47 -12.14 11.94
C LEU A 296 -10.96 -12.27 11.80
N GLN A 297 -10.21 -11.58 12.65
CA GLN A 297 -8.75 -11.67 12.63
C GLN A 297 -8.28 -13.10 12.95
N GLN A 298 -8.93 -13.78 13.90
CA GLN A 298 -8.61 -15.16 14.23
C GLN A 298 -8.85 -16.10 13.05
N VAL A 299 -9.98 -15.94 12.35
CA VAL A 299 -10.30 -16.72 11.15
C VAL A 299 -9.26 -16.47 10.06
N LEU A 300 -8.92 -15.20 9.78
CA LEU A 300 -7.90 -14.85 8.78
C LEU A 300 -6.54 -15.47 9.08
N LEU A 301 -6.14 -15.50 10.36
CA LEU A 301 -4.90 -16.16 10.78
C LEU A 301 -4.93 -17.66 10.48
N GLN A 302 -6.08 -18.31 10.68
CA GLN A 302 -6.24 -19.77 10.52
C GLN A 302 -6.46 -20.21 9.06
N THR A 303 -7.08 -19.37 8.22
CA THR A 303 -7.51 -19.78 6.88
C THR A 303 -6.72 -19.08 5.77
N ALA A 304 -6.44 -17.78 5.90
CA ALA A 304 -5.79 -16.98 4.86
C ALA A 304 -4.26 -16.94 5.04
N PHE A 305 -3.78 -16.79 6.27
CA PHE A 305 -2.36 -16.59 6.58
C PHE A 305 -1.63 -17.87 6.97
N LEU A 306 -1.78 -18.91 6.15
CA LEU A 306 -1.15 -20.21 6.37
C LEU A 306 0.37 -20.13 6.24
N GLU A 307 1.11 -20.35 7.33
CA GLU A 307 2.56 -20.52 7.27
C GLU A 307 2.93 -21.85 6.59
N LYS A 308 4.10 -21.88 5.94
CA LYS A 308 4.72 -23.13 5.50
C LYS A 308 5.17 -23.89 6.76
N PRO A 309 4.88 -25.21 6.91
CA PRO A 309 5.56 -25.99 7.94
C PRO A 309 7.07 -25.86 7.72
N LYS A 310 7.81 -25.54 8.79
CA LYS A 310 9.27 -25.60 8.74
C LYS A 310 9.65 -27.06 8.55
N ASP A 311 9.95 -27.45 7.31
CA ASP A 311 10.59 -28.72 6.97
C ASP A 311 11.85 -28.83 7.84
N GLY A 312 11.83 -29.75 8.82
CA GLY A 312 12.88 -29.87 9.85
C GLY A 312 12.48 -30.64 11.11
N ALA A 313 11.23 -31.09 11.24
CA ALA A 313 10.87 -32.15 12.19
C ALA A 313 10.84 -33.49 11.45
N GLU A 314 12.03 -33.97 11.06
CA GLU A 314 12.22 -35.36 10.69
C GLU A 314 12.02 -36.19 11.97
N ASN A 315 10.79 -36.70 12.14
CA ASN A 315 10.46 -37.68 13.17
C ASN A 315 11.21 -38.98 12.84
N ASN A 316 12.35 -39.19 13.49
CA ASN A 316 12.86 -40.53 13.72
C ASN A 316 11.94 -41.21 14.73
N GLY A 317 11.11 -42.12 14.24
CA GLY A 317 10.16 -42.88 15.06
C GLY A 317 9.58 -44.07 14.29
N LEU A 318 10.43 -45.06 14.03
CA LEU A 318 10.08 -46.48 14.01
C LEU A 318 10.75 -47.12 15.22
#